data_AF-A0AAV1CIW9-F1
#
_entry.id   AF-A0AAV1CIW9-F1
#
_cell.length_a   1.000
_cell.length_b   1.000
_cell.length_c   1.000
_cell.angle_alpha   90.00
_cell.angle_beta   90.00
_cell.angle_gamma   90.00
#
_symmetry.space_group_name_H-M   'P 1'
#
loop_
_entity.id
_entity.type
_entity.pdbx_description
1 polymer ?
#
loop_
_entity_poly.entity_id
_entity_poly.type
_entity_poly.pdbx_seq_one_letter_code
_entity_poly.pdbx_strand_id
1 'polypeptide(L)'
;MRMAYLRAMLNQDISLFDTEASTGEVIAAVTTDVIVVQDAISEKVIVNVRTVQAFAAADRAVQSYKTALLSTYSYGKKAGLAEGLGLGTLHFVLFVSWALLVWFCSIIVHKSIANGGDSFTTMLNVVVAGLSADVVAVLQNGKIVGTGSHEELITKANGAYASLVQLQEIASL
;
A
#
# COMPACT_ATOMS: atom_id res chain seq x y z
N MET A 1 38.20 11.01 44.17
CA MET A 1 37.20 10.41 45.08
C MET A 1 37.84 9.49 46.13
N ARG A 2 38.44 8.35 45.78
CA ARG A 2 39.06 7.41 46.76
C ARG A 2 40.03 8.04 47.77
N MET A 3 41.01 8.85 47.33
CA MET A 3 41.94 9.53 48.27
C MET A 3 41.25 10.58 49.14
N ALA A 4 40.25 11.30 48.62
CA ALA A 4 39.54 12.33 49.39
C ALA A 4 38.63 11.70 50.46
N TYR A 5 37.99 10.57 50.13
CA TYR A 5 37.19 9.77 51.06
C TYR A 5 38.05 9.17 52.16
N LEU A 6 39.17 8.55 51.79
CA LEU A 6 40.14 8.00 52.74
C LEU A 6 40.65 9.09 53.70
N ARG A 7 40.94 10.28 53.18
CA ARG A 7 41.41 11.43 53.96
C ARG A 7 40.34 12.00 54.88
N ALA A 8 39.06 11.98 54.48
CA ALA A 8 37.94 12.39 55.32
C ALA A 8 37.67 11.39 56.46
N MET A 9 37.78 10.09 56.19
CA MET A 9 37.68 9.04 57.21
C MET A 9 38.83 9.05 58.21
N LEU A 10 40.06 9.26 57.72
CA LEU A 10 41.25 9.38 58.56
C LEU A 10 41.27 10.65 59.44
N ASN A 11 40.33 11.57 59.21
CA ASN A 11 40.20 12.80 59.98
C ASN A 11 39.08 12.73 61.03
N GLN A 12 38.52 11.55 61.28
CA GLN A 12 37.58 11.29 62.39
C GLN A 12 38.32 11.09 63.72
N ASP A 13 37.65 11.42 64.83
CA ASP A 13 38.21 11.32 66.18
C ASP A 13 38.64 9.89 66.54
N ILE A 14 39.80 9.78 67.20
CA ILE A 14 40.45 8.50 67.51
C ILE A 14 39.61 7.60 68.43
N SER A 15 38.70 8.17 69.25
CA SER A 15 37.82 7.41 70.15
C SER A 15 36.80 6.55 69.40
N LEU A 16 36.47 6.91 68.15
CA LEU A 16 35.52 6.17 67.31
C LEU A 16 36.10 4.83 66.85
N PHE A 17 37.43 4.77 66.66
CA PHE A 17 38.17 3.56 66.29
C PHE A 17 38.42 2.62 67.48
N ASP A 18 38.39 3.12 68.71
CA ASP A 18 38.63 2.32 69.93
C ASP A 18 37.33 1.77 70.57
N THR A 19 36.18 2.41 70.34
CA THR A 19 34.95 2.10 71.10
C THR A 19 33.87 1.38 70.28
N GLU A 20 33.76 1.65 68.98
CA GLU A 20 32.63 1.19 68.15
C GLU A 20 33.02 0.53 66.82
N ALA A 21 34.22 0.78 66.29
CA ALA A 21 34.58 0.32 64.94
C ALA A 21 35.89 -0.48 64.92
N SER A 22 35.79 -1.80 64.79
CA SER A 22 36.96 -2.66 64.50
C SER A 22 37.57 -2.29 63.15
N THR A 23 38.90 -2.30 63.03
CA THR A 23 39.63 -1.99 61.77
C THR A 23 39.10 -2.78 60.56
N GLY A 24 38.63 -4.01 60.77
CA GLY A 24 38.00 -4.83 59.73
C GLY A 24 36.63 -4.31 59.27
N GLU A 25 35.86 -3.73 60.18
CA GLU A 25 34.52 -3.17 59.93
C GLU A 25 34.59 -1.87 59.13
N VAL A 26 35.57 -1.02 59.44
CA VAL A 26 35.87 0.21 58.69
C VAL A 26 36.25 -0.10 57.24
N ILE A 27 37.11 -1.11 57.02
CA ILE A 27 37.50 -1.54 55.67
C ILE A 27 36.30 -2.11 54.90
N ALA A 28 35.45 -2.90 55.57
CA ALA A 28 34.25 -3.45 54.98
C ALA A 28 33.24 -2.36 54.58
N ALA A 29 33.03 -1.36 55.44
CA ALA A 29 32.16 -0.22 55.17
C ALA A 29 32.63 0.60 53.96
N VAL A 30 33.93 0.97 53.92
CA VAL A 30 34.52 1.70 52.77
C VAL A 30 34.35 0.91 51.48
N THR A 31 34.63 -0.39 51.53
CA THR A 31 34.55 -1.25 50.36
C THR A 31 33.11 -1.34 49.86
N THR A 32 32.16 -1.47 50.78
CA THR A 32 30.72 -1.51 50.49
C THR A 32 30.24 -0.20 49.85
N ASP A 33 30.58 0.95 50.43
CA ASP A 33 30.19 2.27 49.88
C ASP A 33 30.78 2.51 48.48
N VAL A 34 32.03 2.11 48.27
CA VAL A 34 32.67 2.23 46.96
C VAL A 34 31.98 1.36 45.92
N ILE A 35 31.57 0.13 46.28
CA ILE A 35 30.82 -0.76 45.39
C ILE A 35 29.48 -0.11 45.00
N VAL A 36 28.73 0.43 45.97
CA VAL A 36 27.43 1.07 45.71
C VAL A 36 27.56 2.31 44.82
N VAL A 37 28.55 3.17 45.08
CA VAL A 37 28.81 4.36 44.24
C VAL A 37 29.26 3.97 42.84
N GLN A 38 30.11 2.95 42.72
CA GLN A 38 30.58 2.46 41.43
C GLN A 38 29.43 1.90 40.59
N ASP A 39 28.54 1.10 41.18
CA ASP A 39 27.34 0.59 40.53
C ASP A 39 26.44 1.74 40.05
N ALA A 40 26.17 2.72 40.92
CA ALA A 40 25.34 3.89 40.58
C ALA A 40 25.92 4.74 39.44
N ILE A 41 27.24 4.91 39.38
CA ILE A 41 27.91 5.65 38.29
C ILE A 41 27.90 4.83 36.99
N SER A 42 28.14 3.52 37.08
CA SER A 42 28.23 2.64 35.92
C SER A 42 26.93 2.63 35.11
N GLU A 43 25.78 2.59 35.79
CA GLU A 43 24.46 2.61 35.16
C GLU A 43 24.24 3.91 34.36
N LYS A 44 24.58 5.06 34.94
CA LYS A 44 24.45 6.39 34.30
C LYS A 44 25.31 6.51 33.05
N VAL A 45 26.54 5.99 33.08
CA VAL A 45 27.46 6.05 31.93
C VAL A 45 26.91 5.27 30.74
N ILE A 46 26.39 4.06 30.98
CA ILE A 46 25.79 3.23 29.92
C ILE A 46 24.58 3.92 29.30
N VAL A 47 23.70 4.51 30.13
CA VAL A 47 22.54 5.25 29.65
C VAL A 47 22.96 6.46 28.81
N ASN A 48 23.98 7.21 29.22
CA ASN A 48 24.48 8.33 28.44
C ASN A 48 25.07 7.90 27.09
N VAL A 49 25.82 6.80 27.04
CA VAL A 49 26.32 6.24 25.77
C VAL A 49 25.16 5.89 24.84
N ARG A 50 24.11 5.23 25.36
CA ARG A 50 22.90 4.91 24.57
C ARG A 50 22.21 6.19 24.07
N THR A 51 22.10 7.21 24.91
CA THR A 51 21.47 8.50 24.55
C THR A 51 22.24 9.21 23.45
N VAL A 52 23.58 9.29 23.54
CA VAL A 52 24.42 9.89 22.49
C VAL A 52 24.31 9.10 21.18
N GLN A 53 24.31 7.77 21.24
CA GLN A 53 24.08 6.93 20.07
C GLN A 53 22.68 7.15 19.47
N ALA A 54 21.65 7.32 20.32
CA ALA A 54 20.29 7.59 19.85
C ALA A 54 20.20 8.94 19.13
N PHE A 55 20.84 10.00 19.63
CA PHE A 55 20.89 11.29 18.93
C PHE A 55 21.66 11.20 17.61
N ALA A 56 22.82 10.53 17.60
CA ALA A 56 23.59 10.34 16.37
C ALA A 56 22.86 9.47 15.33
N ALA A 57 22.09 8.47 15.78
CA ALA A 57 21.27 7.62 14.91
C ALA A 57 19.99 8.31 14.45
N ALA A 58 19.43 9.23 15.24
CA ALA A 58 18.20 9.94 14.93
C ALA A 58 18.33 10.77 13.64
N ASP A 59 19.40 11.56 13.50
CA ASP A 59 19.63 12.34 12.28
C ASP A 59 19.73 11.44 11.04
N ARG A 60 20.40 10.29 11.18
CA ARG A 60 20.53 9.30 10.09
C ARG A 60 19.19 8.67 9.72
N ALA A 61 18.37 8.33 10.73
CA ALA A 61 17.04 7.78 10.53
C ALA A 61 16.11 8.78 9.83
N VAL A 62 16.15 10.05 10.22
CA VAL A 62 15.38 11.13 9.61
C VAL A 62 15.76 11.31 8.13
N GLN A 63 17.06 11.31 7.80
CA GLN A 63 17.51 11.42 6.41
C GLN A 63 17.11 10.21 5.55
N SER A 64 17.23 8.99 6.11
CA SER A 64 16.78 7.77 5.43
C SER A 64 15.28 7.81 5.17
N TYR A 65 14.49 8.24 6.16
CA TYR A 65 13.04 8.37 6.05
C TYR A 65 12.64 9.41 5.00
N LYS A 66 13.30 10.58 5.01
CA LYS A 66 13.08 11.63 4.01
C LYS A 66 13.39 11.14 2.59
N THR A 67 14.48 10.38 2.42
CA THR A 67 14.87 9.83 1.12
C THR A 67 13.86 8.80 0.62
N ALA A 68 13.40 7.91 1.50
CA ALA A 68 12.35 6.94 1.18
C ALA A 68 11.03 7.63 0.78
N LEU A 69 10.61 8.67 1.52
CA LEU A 69 9.41 9.45 1.21
C LEU A 69 9.53 10.19 -0.12
N LEU A 70 10.66 10.83 -0.42
CA LEU A 70 10.85 11.56 -1.68
C LEU A 70 10.83 10.62 -2.89
N SER A 71 11.42 9.44 -2.76
CA SER A 71 11.35 8.39 -3.78
C SER A 71 9.89 8.04 -4.06
N THR A 72 9.13 7.61 -3.04
CA THR A 72 7.72 7.24 -3.17
C THR A 72 6.85 8.40 -3.67
N TYR A 73 7.13 9.64 -3.25
CA TYR A 73 6.42 10.83 -3.71
C TYR A 73 6.57 11.06 -5.21
N SER A 74 7.79 10.94 -5.74
CA SER A 74 8.05 11.08 -7.18
C SER A 74 7.34 9.99 -7.99
N TYR A 75 7.37 8.73 -7.51
CA TYR A 75 6.63 7.63 -8.12
C TYR A 75 5.12 7.87 -8.08
N GLY A 76 4.58 8.27 -6.92
CA GLY A 76 3.16 8.59 -6.75
C GLY A 76 2.71 9.75 -7.64
N LYS A 77 3.55 10.78 -7.81
CA LYS A 77 3.26 11.90 -8.72
C LYS A 77 3.16 11.45 -10.18
N LYS A 78 4.08 10.57 -10.63
CA LYS A 78 4.05 10.04 -12.01
C LYS A 78 2.89 9.08 -12.23
N ALA A 79 2.65 8.18 -11.26
CA ALA A 79 1.52 7.25 -11.29
C ALA A 79 0.18 8.00 -11.30
N GLY A 80 0.00 8.96 -10.40
CA GLY A 80 -1.23 9.75 -10.32
C GLY A 80 -1.48 10.59 -11.59
N LEU A 81 -0.44 11.10 -12.24
CA LEU A 81 -0.58 11.80 -13.53
C LEU A 81 -1.03 10.83 -14.64
N ALA A 82 -0.45 9.63 -14.70
CA ALA A 82 -0.82 8.62 -15.68
C ALA A 82 -2.26 8.11 -15.47
N GLU A 83 -2.65 7.87 -14.22
CA GLU A 83 -4.03 7.49 -13.86
C GLU A 83 -5.03 8.59 -14.20
N GLY A 84 -4.71 9.84 -13.89
CA GLY A 84 -5.55 10.99 -14.22
C GLY A 84 -5.73 11.19 -15.72
N LEU A 85 -4.65 11.08 -16.51
CA LEU A 85 -4.72 11.14 -17.97
C LEU A 85 -5.51 9.96 -18.55
N GLY A 86 -5.36 8.77 -18.00
CA GLY A 86 -6.12 7.58 -18.40
C GLY A 86 -7.63 7.79 -18.21
N LEU A 87 -8.05 8.13 -16.98
CA LEU A 87 -9.46 8.37 -16.67
C LEU A 87 -10.02 9.55 -17.50
N GLY A 88 -9.29 10.65 -17.61
CA GLY A 88 -9.74 11.81 -18.39
C GLY A 88 -9.93 11.49 -19.87
N THR A 89 -8.98 10.77 -20.48
CA THR A 89 -9.03 10.41 -21.91
C THR A 89 -10.21 9.47 -22.21
N LEU A 90 -10.44 8.47 -21.34
CA LEU A 90 -11.58 7.55 -21.48
C LEU A 90 -12.92 8.30 -21.41
N HIS A 91 -13.08 9.21 -20.45
CA HIS A 91 -14.30 10.00 -20.31
C HIS A 91 -14.49 10.98 -21.46
N PHE A 92 -13.42 11.60 -21.97
CA PHE A 92 -13.50 12.49 -23.12
C PHE A 92 -14.03 11.75 -24.36
N VAL A 93 -13.47 10.57 -24.66
CA VAL A 93 -13.93 9.74 -25.79
C VAL A 93 -15.39 9.32 -25.61
N LEU A 94 -15.80 8.99 -24.38
CA LEU A 94 -17.18 8.67 -24.07
C LEU A 94 -18.11 9.85 -24.40
N PHE A 95 -17.84 11.06 -23.89
CA PHE A 95 -18.69 12.22 -24.17
C PHE A 95 -18.76 12.57 -25.66
N VAL A 96 -17.66 12.43 -26.41
CA VAL A 96 -17.66 12.64 -27.87
C VAL A 96 -18.56 11.62 -28.57
N SER A 97 -18.51 10.34 -28.18
CA SER A 97 -19.38 9.30 -28.73
C SER A 97 -20.87 9.60 -28.49
N TRP A 98 -21.22 10.01 -27.26
CA TRP A 98 -22.59 10.42 -26.92
C TRP A 98 -23.05 11.65 -27.73
N ALA A 99 -22.17 12.64 -27.92
CA ALA A 99 -22.49 13.82 -28.73
C ALA A 99 -22.75 13.48 -30.20
N LEU A 100 -21.96 12.58 -30.79
CA LEU A 100 -22.16 12.11 -32.17
C LEU A 100 -23.46 11.33 -32.34
N LEU A 101 -23.83 10.51 -31.36
CA LEU A 101 -25.09 9.78 -31.35
C LEU A 101 -26.29 10.74 -31.37
N VAL A 102 -26.27 11.75 -30.50
CA VAL A 102 -27.32 12.78 -30.45
C VAL A 102 -27.37 13.59 -31.74
N TRP A 103 -26.21 13.94 -32.31
CA TRP A 103 -26.12 14.63 -33.60
C TRP A 103 -26.74 13.80 -34.74
N PHE A 104 -26.46 12.50 -34.78
CA PHE A 104 -27.03 11.58 -35.77
C PHE A 104 -28.55 11.43 -35.61
N CYS A 105 -29.04 11.26 -34.38
CA CYS A 105 -30.47 11.25 -34.09
C CYS A 105 -31.15 12.55 -34.56
N SER A 106 -30.51 13.70 -34.35
CA SER A 106 -31.02 15.01 -34.81
C SER A 106 -31.18 15.06 -36.33
N ILE A 107 -30.23 14.51 -37.10
CA ILE A 107 -30.31 14.47 -38.57
C ILE A 107 -31.45 13.58 -39.05
N ILE A 108 -31.68 12.44 -38.41
CA ILE A 108 -32.75 11.50 -38.79
C ILE A 108 -34.13 12.16 -38.63
N VAL A 109 -34.34 12.87 -37.52
CA VAL A 109 -35.60 13.57 -37.23
C VAL A 109 -35.83 14.70 -38.23
N HIS A 110 -34.79 15.50 -38.55
CA HIS A 110 -34.91 16.59 -39.53
C HIS A 110 -35.21 16.10 -40.95
N LYS A 111 -34.72 14.91 -41.33
CA LYS A 111 -35.02 14.32 -42.64
C LYS A 111 -36.39 13.64 -42.70
N SER A 112 -37.18 13.70 -41.62
CA SER A 112 -38.51 13.06 -41.49
C SER A 112 -38.51 11.56 -41.80
N ILE A 113 -37.36 10.89 -41.65
CA ILE A 113 -37.20 9.45 -41.92
C ILE A 113 -37.78 8.63 -40.76
N ALA A 114 -37.68 9.13 -39.52
CA ALA A 114 -38.19 8.47 -38.33
C ALA A 114 -38.68 9.50 -37.29
N ASN A 115 -39.59 9.08 -36.41
CA ASN A 115 -40.06 9.89 -35.29
C ASN A 115 -38.93 10.06 -34.24
N GLY A 116 -39.01 11.09 -33.41
CA GLY A 116 -38.05 11.34 -32.32
C GLY A 116 -37.94 10.16 -31.35
N GLY A 117 -39.06 9.47 -31.08
CA GLY A 117 -39.10 8.28 -30.23
C GLY A 117 -38.35 7.07 -30.83
N ASP A 118 -38.50 6.81 -32.13
CA ASP A 118 -37.82 5.69 -32.82
C ASP A 118 -36.32 5.94 -32.94
N SER A 119 -35.93 7.20 -33.18
CA SER A 119 -34.52 7.62 -33.23
C SER A 119 -33.83 7.47 -31.87
N PHE A 120 -34.54 7.76 -30.78
CA PHE A 120 -34.02 7.56 -29.42
C PHE A 120 -33.91 6.06 -29.06
N THR A 121 -34.90 5.26 -29.45
CA THR A 121 -34.92 3.82 -29.18
C THR A 121 -33.80 3.09 -29.92
N THR A 122 -33.57 3.43 -31.19
CA THR A 122 -32.44 2.88 -31.97
C THR A 122 -31.09 3.26 -31.37
N MET A 123 -30.93 4.49 -30.87
CA MET A 123 -29.76 4.94 -30.11
C MET A 123 -29.54 4.10 -28.84
N LEU A 124 -30.58 3.89 -28.03
CA LEU A 124 -30.49 3.06 -26.83
C LEU A 124 -30.10 1.63 -27.17
N ASN A 125 -30.69 1.06 -28.22
CA ASN A 125 -30.39 -0.29 -28.68
C ASN A 125 -28.92 -0.43 -29.12
N VAL A 126 -28.32 0.57 -29.77
CA VAL A 126 -26.89 0.55 -30.12
C VAL A 126 -26.02 0.52 -28.86
N VAL A 127 -26.35 1.30 -27.83
CA VAL A 127 -25.59 1.31 -26.56
C VAL A 127 -25.74 -0.02 -25.82
N VAL A 128 -26.96 -0.53 -25.70
CA VAL A 128 -27.24 -1.82 -25.05
C VAL A 128 -26.58 -2.96 -25.82
N ALA A 129 -26.61 -2.95 -27.15
CA ALA A 129 -25.93 -3.95 -27.97
C ALA A 129 -24.40 -3.88 -27.81
N GLY A 130 -23.81 -2.69 -27.72
CA GLY A 130 -22.38 -2.52 -27.45
C GLY A 130 -21.97 -3.06 -26.08
N LEU A 131 -22.80 -2.85 -25.05
CA LEU A 131 -22.60 -3.42 -23.71
C LEU A 131 -22.85 -4.94 -23.68
N SER A 132 -23.68 -5.46 -24.57
CA SER A 132 -24.04 -6.89 -24.67
C SER A 132 -23.23 -7.64 -25.72
N ALA A 133 -22.22 -7.02 -26.33
CA ALA A 133 -21.42 -7.62 -27.41
C ALA A 133 -20.61 -8.85 -26.96
N ASP A 134 -20.51 -9.06 -25.64
CA ASP A 134 -19.94 -10.27 -25.02
C ASP A 134 -20.81 -11.53 -25.23
N VAL A 135 -22.07 -11.37 -25.67
CA VAL A 135 -22.96 -12.48 -25.98
C VAL A 135 -22.59 -13.09 -27.33
N VAL A 136 -22.20 -14.36 -27.30
CA VAL A 136 -21.95 -15.17 -28.48
C VAL A 136 -23.26 -15.76 -28.99
N ALA A 137 -23.57 -15.51 -30.27
CA ALA A 137 -24.69 -16.13 -30.97
C ALA A 137 -24.19 -17.27 -31.87
N VAL A 138 -24.66 -18.50 -31.60
CA VAL A 138 -24.31 -19.70 -32.35
C VAL A 138 -25.30 -19.86 -33.51
N LEU A 139 -24.79 -19.89 -34.74
CA LEU A 139 -25.58 -20.04 -35.96
C LEU A 139 -25.35 -21.42 -36.59
N GLN A 140 -26.42 -22.14 -36.93
CA GLN A 140 -26.34 -23.43 -37.64
C GLN A 140 -27.45 -23.51 -38.68
N ASN A 141 -27.10 -23.80 -39.94
CA ASN A 141 -28.02 -23.88 -41.07
C ASN A 141 -28.93 -22.65 -41.26
N GLY A 142 -28.38 -21.45 -41.04
CA GLY A 142 -29.10 -20.19 -41.21
C GLY A 142 -30.05 -19.79 -40.06
N LYS A 143 -30.08 -20.55 -38.95
CA LYS A 143 -30.88 -20.25 -37.77
C LYS A 143 -29.99 -20.09 -36.53
N ILE A 144 -30.36 -19.15 -35.64
CA ILE A 144 -29.70 -18.98 -34.33
C ILE A 144 -30.15 -20.12 -33.42
N VAL A 145 -29.20 -20.95 -32.98
CA VAL A 145 -29.43 -22.15 -32.15
C VAL A 145 -29.10 -21.94 -30.67
N GLY A 146 -28.40 -20.85 -30.33
CA GLY A 146 -28.15 -20.46 -28.94
C GLY A 146 -27.49 -19.10 -28.85
N THR A 147 -27.79 -18.36 -27.78
CA THR A 147 -27.19 -17.05 -27.46
C THR A 147 -26.83 -17.06 -25.98
N GLY A 148 -25.61 -16.67 -25.62
CA GLY A 148 -25.14 -16.62 -24.22
C GLY A 148 -23.67 -16.19 -24.14
N SER A 149 -23.11 -16.07 -22.94
CA SER A 149 -21.67 -15.84 -22.80
C SER A 149 -20.87 -17.09 -23.19
N HIS A 150 -19.59 -16.93 -23.51
CA HIS A 150 -18.70 -18.06 -23.82
C HIS A 150 -18.77 -19.15 -22.75
N GLU A 151 -18.75 -18.77 -21.47
CA GLU A 151 -18.82 -19.66 -20.30
C GLU A 151 -20.14 -20.44 -20.21
N GLU A 152 -21.26 -19.80 -20.55
CA GLU A 152 -22.58 -20.44 -20.54
C GLU A 152 -22.75 -21.44 -21.69
N LEU A 153 -22.07 -21.20 -22.82
CA LEU A 153 -22.19 -22.04 -24.01
C LEU A 153 -21.23 -23.24 -24.02
N ILE A 154 -20.09 -23.17 -23.34
CA ILE A 154 -19.16 -24.31 -23.18
C ILE A 154 -19.64 -25.33 -22.13
N THR A 155 -20.42 -24.88 -21.14
CA THR A 155 -20.95 -25.75 -20.07
C THR A 155 -22.09 -26.64 -20.54
N LYS A 156 -22.73 -26.33 -21.67
CA LYS A 156 -23.69 -27.22 -22.35
C LYS A 156 -22.93 -28.36 -23.04
N ALA A 157 -22.83 -29.50 -22.35
CA ALA A 157 -22.08 -30.69 -22.79
C ALA A 157 -22.47 -31.26 -24.17
N ASN A 158 -23.65 -30.93 -24.72
CA ASN A 158 -24.11 -31.31 -26.07
C ASN A 158 -24.50 -30.10 -26.94
N GLY A 159 -23.95 -28.91 -26.64
CA GLY A 159 -24.20 -27.70 -27.42
C GLY A 159 -23.39 -27.67 -28.71
N ALA A 160 -24.00 -27.22 -29.81
CA ALA A 160 -23.32 -27.03 -31.10
C ALA A 160 -22.05 -26.15 -30.99
N TYR A 161 -22.00 -25.22 -30.02
CA TYR A 161 -20.84 -24.39 -29.74
C TYR A 161 -19.65 -25.19 -29.17
N ALA A 162 -19.89 -26.05 -28.18
CA ALA A 162 -18.83 -26.84 -27.54
C ALA A 162 -18.13 -27.76 -28.55
N SER A 163 -18.89 -28.36 -29.48
CA SER A 163 -18.33 -29.18 -30.55
C SER A 163 -17.49 -28.36 -31.55
N LEU A 164 -17.89 -27.13 -31.86
CA LEU A 164 -17.11 -26.25 -32.74
C LEU A 164 -15.80 -25.79 -32.08
N VAL A 165 -15.82 -25.48 -30.78
CA VAL A 165 -14.61 -25.11 -30.02
C VAL A 165 -13.63 -26.29 -29.97
N GLN A 166 -14.10 -27.51 -29.71
CA GLN A 166 -13.26 -28.72 -29.73
C GLN A 166 -12.67 -28.98 -31.12
N LEU A 167 -13.45 -28.79 -32.20
CA LEU A 167 -12.95 -28.92 -33.56
C LEU A 167 -11.89 -27.86 -33.91
N GLN A 168 -12.05 -26.63 -33.41
CA GLN A 168 -11.06 -25.57 -33.59
C GLN A 168 -9.75 -25.88 -32.85
N GLU A 169 -9.84 -26.44 -31.64
CA GLU A 169 -8.68 -26.83 -30.82
C GLU A 169 -7.91 -28.00 -31.44
N ILE A 170 -8.63 -28.99 -32.00
CA ILE A 170 -8.04 -30.10 -32.77
C ILE A 170 -7.40 -29.61 -34.07
N ALA A 171 -7.96 -28.59 -34.74
CA ALA A 171 -7.43 -28.05 -35.99
C ALA A 171 -6.20 -27.14 -35.79
N SER A 172 -5.94 -26.69 -34.57
CA SER A 172 -4.77 -25.88 -34.20
C SER A 172 -3.54 -26.71 -33.77
N LEU A 173 -3.67 -28.03 -33.66
CA LEU A 173 -2.60 -29.01 -33.43
C LEU A 173 -2.05 -29.54 -34.75
#